data_AF-A0A9D6TKL6-F1
#
_entry.id   AF-A0A9D6TKL6-F1
#
_cell.length_a   1.000
_cell.length_b   1.000
_cell.length_c   1.000
_cell.angle_alpha   90.00
_cell.angle_beta   90.00
_cell.angle_gamma   90.00
#
_symmetry.space_group_name_H-M   'P 1'
#
loop_
_entity.id
_entity.type
_entity.pdbx_description
1 polymer ?
#
loop_
_entity_poly.entity_id
_entity_poly.type
_entity_poly.pdbx_seq_one_letter_code
_entity_poly.pdbx_strand_id
1 'polypeptide(L)' 'AAFALSDHADFPSLLRFVELVQPKRVLTLHGFAREFAATLRARGIDALALGHANQLEFPLPG' A
#
# COMPACT_ATOMS: atom_id res chain seq x y z
N ALA A 1 8.44 25.43 -5.58
CA ALA A 1 8.53 23.98 -5.86
C ALA A 1 9.73 23.43 -5.12
N ALA A 2 9.61 22.29 -4.44
CA ALA A 2 10.74 21.57 -3.85
C ALA A 2 11.08 20.38 -4.75
N PHE A 3 12.35 20.25 -5.14
CA PHE A 3 12.84 19.11 -5.90
C PHE A 3 13.24 18.02 -4.89
N ALA A 4 12.38 17.02 -4.68
CA ALA A 4 12.69 15.93 -3.76
C ALA A 4 13.84 15.09 -4.31
N LEU A 5 14.97 15.07 -3.61
CA LEU A 5 16.20 14.32 -3.95
C LEU A 5 16.26 12.95 -3.25
N SER A 6 15.13 12.39 -2.80
CA SER A 6 15.09 11.08 -2.16
C SER A 6 15.00 9.96 -3.19
N ASP A 7 15.72 8.87 -2.96
CA ASP A 7 15.64 7.62 -3.74
C ASP A 7 14.38 6.76 -3.40
N HIS A 8 13.39 7.36 -2.72
CA HIS A 8 12.15 6.67 -2.38
C HIS A 8 11.13 6.82 -3.51
N ALA A 9 10.46 5.71 -3.84
CA ALA A 9 9.33 5.71 -4.74
C ALA A 9 8.18 6.56 -4.18
N ASP A 10 7.57 7.38 -5.04
CA ASP A 10 6.33 8.07 -4.72
C ASP A 10 5.13 7.11 -4.74
N PHE A 11 3.98 7.58 -4.26
CA PHE A 11 2.77 6.76 -4.16
C PHE A 11 2.28 6.19 -5.51
N PRO A 12 2.21 6.97 -6.61
CA PRO A 12 1.89 6.42 -7.93
C PRO A 12 2.86 5.32 -8.38
N SER A 13 4.17 5.50 -8.15
CA SER A 13 5.17 4.50 -8.51
C SER A 13 5.01 3.20 -7.70
N LEU A 14 4.66 3.30 -6.42
CA LEU A 14 4.36 2.12 -5.60
C LEU A 14 3.14 1.33 -6.13
N LEU A 15 2.06 2.02 -6.51
CA LEU A 15 0.89 1.37 -7.12
C LEU A 15 1.25 0.69 -8.44
N ARG A 16 1.96 1.41 -9.31
CA ARG A 16 2.45 0.89 -10.59
C ARG A 16 3.31 -0.36 -10.40
N PHE A 17 4.17 -0.36 -9.39
CA PHE A 17 5.01 -1.50 -9.08
C PHE A 17 4.20 -2.75 -8.70
N VAL A 18 3.20 -2.59 -7.83
CA VAL A 18 2.29 -3.70 -7.46
C VAL A 18 1.53 -4.21 -8.68
N GLU A 19 1.03 -3.32 -9.53
CA GLU A 19 0.34 -3.69 -10.78
C GLU A 19 1.24 -4.47 -11.75
N LEU A 20 2.52 -4.11 -11.86
CA LEU A 20 3.45 -4.81 -12.74
C LEU A 20 3.84 -6.19 -12.20
N VAL A 21 3.97 -6.34 -10.88
CA VAL A 21 4.42 -7.58 -10.26
C VAL A 21 3.29 -8.60 -10.08
N GLN A 22 2.04 -8.15 -9.91
CA GLN A 22 0.89 -9.01 -9.61
C GLN A 22 1.14 -9.99 -8.43
N PRO A 23 1.54 -9.48 -7.24
CA PRO A 23 1.89 -10.33 -6.12
C PRO A 23 0.65 -11.02 -5.52
N LYS A 24 0.87 -12.20 -4.91
CA LYS A 24 -0.18 -12.89 -4.14
C LYS A 24 -0.55 -12.16 -2.83
N ARG A 25 0.42 -11.48 -2.23
CA ARG A 25 0.27 -10.66 -1.01
C ARG A 25 1.34 -9.58 -0.98
N VAL A 26 0.99 -8.41 -0.48
CA VAL A 26 1.92 -7.31 -0.22
C VAL A 26 2.14 -7.12 1.28
N LEU A 27 3.40 -7.02 1.71
CA LEU A 27 3.75 -6.65 3.08
C LEU A 27 4.37 -5.25 3.06
N THR A 28 3.74 -4.31 3.77
CA THR A 28 4.24 -2.94 3.86
C THR A 28 5.02 -2.76 5.17
N LEU A 29 6.10 -1.99 5.10
CA LEU A 29 6.97 -1.70 6.22
C LEU A 29 7.51 -0.27 6.09
N HIS A 30 7.57 0.45 7.22
CA HIS A 30 7.99 1.85 7.32
C HIS A 30 7.07 2.86 6.60
N GLY A 31 7.24 4.14 6.94
CA GLY A 31 6.42 5.23 6.38
C GLY A 31 4.92 5.02 6.63
N PHE A 32 4.11 5.34 5.62
CA PHE A 32 2.65 5.18 5.63
C PHE A 32 2.22 3.72 5.36
N ALA A 33 2.79 2.78 6.12
CA ALA A 33 2.62 1.35 5.89
C ALA A 33 1.17 0.90 5.99
N ARG A 34 0.44 1.37 7.02
CA ARG A 34 -0.97 0.98 7.26
C ARG A 34 -1.89 1.54 6.19
N GLU A 35 -1.70 2.79 5.83
CA GLU A 35 -2.49 3.53 4.85
C GLU A 35 -2.28 2.94 3.45
N PHE A 36 -1.04 2.62 3.10
CA PHE A 36 -0.75 1.98 1.82
C PHE A 36 -1.33 0.56 1.76
N ALA A 37 -1.20 -0.25 2.81
CA ALA A 37 -1.83 -1.57 2.86
C ALA A 37 -3.37 -1.49 2.75
N ALA A 38 -4.01 -0.52 3.42
CA ALA A 38 -5.45 -0.29 3.30
C ALA A 38 -5.87 0.12 1.88
N THR A 39 -5.08 0.97 1.23
CA THR A 39 -5.30 1.36 -0.17
C THR A 39 -5.25 0.15 -1.10
N LEU A 40 -4.28 -0.75 -0.90
CA LEU A 40 -4.17 -1.97 -1.69
C LEU A 40 -5.36 -2.91 -1.46
N ARG A 41 -5.81 -3.08 -0.20
CA ARG A 41 -7.00 -3.89 0.11
C ARG A 41 -8.28 -3.33 -0.49
N ALA A 42 -8.46 -2.01 -0.47
CA ALA A 42 -9.58 -1.35 -1.15
C ALA A 42 -9.58 -1.58 -2.68
N ARG A 43 -8.43 -1.93 -3.27
CA ARG A 43 -8.27 -2.33 -4.67
C ARG A 43 -8.36 -3.85 -4.90
N GLY A 44 -8.72 -4.63 -3.87
CA GLY A 44 -8.83 -6.09 -3.94
C GLY A 44 -7.49 -6.83 -3.82
N ILE A 45 -6.42 -6.15 -3.42
CA ILE A 45 -5.09 -6.73 -3.26
C ILE A 45 -4.86 -7.08 -1.80
N ASP A 46 -4.55 -8.33 -1.52
CA ASP A 46 -4.22 -8.78 -0.16
C ASP A 46 -2.94 -8.09 0.34
N ALA A 47 -3.06 -7.30 1.40
CA ALA A 47 -1.95 -6.53 1.94
C ALA A 47 -2.00 -6.38 3.47
N LEU A 48 -0.83 -6.43 4.12
CA LEU A 48 -0.67 -6.26 5.57
C LEU A 48 0.51 -5.33 5.90
N ALA A 49 0.33 -4.47 6.91
CA ALA A 49 1.39 -3.66 7.47
C ALA A 49 2.09 -4.39 8.62
N LEU A 50 3.40 -4.61 8.48
CA LEU A 50 4.21 -5.28 9.50
C LEU A 50 4.40 -4.39 10.73
N GLY A 51 4.39 -5.00 11.91
CA GLY A 51 4.54 -4.29 13.19
C GLY A 51 3.32 -3.46 13.61
N HIS A 52 2.21 -3.57 12.90
CA HIS A 52 0.98 -2.82 13.16
C HIS A 52 -0.21 -3.74 13.36
N ALA A 53 -1.21 -3.29 14.14
CA ALA A 53 -2.51 -3.91 14.15
C ALA A 53 -3.20 -3.69 12.77
N ASN A 54 -3.47 -4.79 12.07
CA ASN A 54 -4.12 -4.79 10.77
C ASN A 54 -5.63 -4.96 10.97
N GLN A 55 -6.34 -3.83 11.06
CA GLN A 55 -7.80 -3.84 11.02
C GLN A 55 -8.24 -3.94 9.56
N LEU A 56 -9.06 -4.94 9.24
CA LEU A 56 -9.64 -5.08 7.91
C LEU A 56 -10.82 -4.13 7.74
N GLU A 57 -10.97 -3.59 6.55
CA GLU A 57 -12.10 -2.75 6.19
C GLU A 57 -13.36 -3.61 6.16
N PHE A 58 -14.46 -3.13 6.76
CA PHE A 58 -15.75 -3.77 6.60
C PHE A 58 -16.41 -3.21 5.34
N PRO A 59 -16.48 -3.95 4.22
CA PRO A 59 -17.13 -3.47 3.02
C PRO A 59 -18.64 -3.36 3.31
N LEU A 60 -19.16 -2.14 3.36
CA LEU A 60 -20.60 -1.92 3.41
C LEU A 60 -21.18 -2.19 2.02
N PRO A 61 -22.22 -3.03 1.88
CA PRO A 61 -22.92 -3.17 0.61
C PRO A 61 -23.55 -1.83 0.23
N GLY A 62 -23.33 -1.42 -1.03
CA GLY A 62 -23.99 -0.27 -1.66
C GLY A 62 -25.30 -0.67 -2.33
#